data_AF-A0A142XX38-F1
#
_entry.id   AF-A0A142XX38-F1
#
_cell.length_a   1.000
_cell.length_b   1.000
_cell.length_c   1.000
_cell.angle_alpha   90.00
_cell.angle_beta   90.00
_cell.angle_gamma   90.00
#
_symmetry.space_group_name_H-M   'P 1'
#
loop_
_entity.id
_entity.type
_entity.pdbx_description
1 polymer ?
#
loop_
_entity_poly.entity_id
_entity_poly.type
_entity_poly.pdbx_seq_one_letter_code
_entity_poly.pdbx_strand_id
1 'polypeptide(L)'
;MSGQAKTQKKLVEDLNTNDKDPFLNLTTVARALGKHSTTIRNWVNDGIIAATRFPNGLYKIRKSDLEKLLSVSRMRDNKEILDRVSNLEGDL
;
A
#
# COMPACT_ATOMS: atom_id res chain seq x y z
N MET A 1 -0.08 6.73 37.39
CA MET A 1 -0.19 7.16 35.97
C MET A 1 0.41 6.07 35.08
N SER A 2 -0.33 5.54 34.10
CA SER A 2 0.17 4.90 32.84
C SER A 2 -0.71 3.74 32.28
N GLY A 3 -2.03 3.91 32.25
CA GLY A 3 -2.93 2.94 31.57
C GLY A 3 -3.24 3.25 30.09
N GLN A 4 -2.94 4.48 29.62
CA GLN A 4 -3.52 4.99 28.36
C GLN A 4 -2.69 4.72 27.09
N ALA A 5 -1.40 4.36 27.21
CA ALA A 5 -0.51 4.21 26.06
C ALA A 5 -0.76 2.94 25.22
N LYS A 6 -1.22 1.84 25.85
CA LYS A 6 -1.45 0.56 25.16
C LYS A 6 -2.75 0.57 24.33
N THR A 7 -3.78 1.25 24.81
CA THR A 7 -5.08 1.35 24.13
C THR A 7 -5.00 2.22 22.87
N GLN A 8 -4.26 3.33 22.92
CA GLN A 8 -4.07 4.19 21.74
C GLN A 8 -3.25 3.49 20.64
N LYS A 9 -2.19 2.74 20.99
CA LYS A 9 -1.38 2.03 20.00
C LYS A 9 -2.20 0.99 19.22
N LYS A 10 -3.03 0.22 19.92
CA LYS A 10 -3.92 -0.77 19.31
C LYS A 10 -5.03 -0.12 18.46
N LEU A 11 -5.63 0.97 18.93
CA LEU A 11 -6.62 1.73 18.14
C LEU A 11 -6.00 2.31 16.85
N VAL A 12 -4.75 2.78 16.91
CA VAL A 12 -4.02 3.31 15.74
C VAL A 12 -3.57 2.19 14.81
N GLU A 13 -3.26 0.99 15.32
CA GLU A 13 -3.06 -0.22 14.53
C GLU A 13 -4.34 -0.62 13.79
N ASP A 14 -5.49 -0.65 14.47
CA ASP A 14 -6.79 -1.02 13.89
C ASP A 14 -7.27 0.01 12.84
N LEU A 15 -6.92 1.31 13.00
CA LEU A 15 -7.21 2.35 12.01
C LEU A 15 -6.25 2.35 10.80
N ASN A 16 -5.00 1.94 11.01
CA ASN A 16 -4.01 1.80 9.94
C ASN A 16 -4.12 0.47 9.20
N THR A 17 -4.75 -0.52 9.84
CA THR A 17 -4.98 -1.87 9.33
C THR A 17 -6.48 -2.03 9.14
N ASN A 18 -7.03 -1.33 8.15
CA ASN A 18 -8.25 -1.87 7.57
C ASN A 18 -7.80 -3.16 6.88
N ASP A 19 -8.08 -4.32 7.48
CA ASP A 19 -7.71 -5.64 6.90
C ASP A 19 -8.17 -5.76 5.43
N LYS A 20 -9.23 -5.03 5.07
CA LYS A 20 -9.79 -5.01 3.71
C LYS A 20 -9.12 -4.00 2.77
N ASP A 21 -8.34 -3.05 3.29
CA ASP A 21 -7.63 -2.02 2.51
C ASP A 21 -6.31 -1.60 3.20
N PRO A 22 -5.29 -2.48 3.17
CA PRO A 22 -4.02 -2.22 3.82
C PRO A 22 -3.18 -1.16 3.10
N PHE A 23 -2.27 -0.54 3.85
CA PHE A 23 -1.24 0.35 3.32
C PHE A 23 -0.01 -0.42 2.84
N LEU A 24 0.23 -0.42 1.54
CA LEU A 24 1.35 -1.04 0.87
C LEU A 24 2.53 -0.07 0.76
N ASN A 25 3.75 -0.56 0.98
CA ASN A 25 4.95 0.23 0.71
C ASN A 25 5.29 0.22 -0.79
N LEU A 26 6.08 1.20 -1.26
CA LEU A 26 6.43 1.32 -2.68
C LEU A 26 7.16 0.08 -3.24
N THR A 27 7.97 -0.60 -2.42
CA THR A 27 8.73 -1.80 -2.84
C THR A 27 7.80 -2.99 -3.08
N THR A 28 6.82 -3.22 -2.21
CA THR A 28 5.79 -4.26 -2.36
C THR A 28 5.01 -4.02 -3.64
N VAL A 29 4.55 -2.78 -3.87
CA VAL A 29 3.83 -2.40 -5.10
C VAL A 29 4.72 -2.58 -6.34
N ALA A 30 5.99 -2.18 -6.27
CA ALA A 30 6.93 -2.33 -7.38
C ALA A 30 7.15 -3.79 -7.76
N ARG A 31 7.34 -4.67 -6.78
CA ARG A 31 7.50 -6.12 -7.00
C ARG A 31 6.26 -6.73 -7.65
N ALA A 32 5.07 -6.39 -7.15
CA ALA A 32 3.83 -6.91 -7.72
C ALA A 32 3.60 -6.48 -9.16
N LEU A 33 3.94 -5.23 -9.50
CA LEU A 33 3.81 -4.69 -10.84
C LEU A 33 4.97 -5.05 -11.78
N GLY A 34 6.01 -5.73 -11.28
CA GLY A 34 7.24 -6.01 -12.04
C GLY A 34 7.96 -4.73 -12.49
N LYS A 35 7.90 -3.67 -11.68
CA LYS A 35 8.53 -2.36 -11.96
C LYS A 35 9.60 -2.04 -10.93
N HIS A 36 10.44 -1.07 -11.23
CA HIS A 36 11.39 -0.54 -10.26
C HIS A 36 10.68 0.39 -9.25
N SER A 37 11.15 0.44 -8.01
CA SER A 37 10.57 1.30 -6.96
C SER A 37 10.62 2.79 -7.33
N THR A 38 11.64 3.22 -8.07
CA THR A 38 11.72 4.57 -8.66
C THR A 38 10.58 4.86 -9.62
N THR A 39 10.14 3.88 -10.41
CA THR A 39 9.00 4.04 -11.32
C THR A 39 7.72 4.32 -10.53
N ILE A 40 7.48 3.56 -9.46
CA ILE A 40 6.31 3.78 -8.59
C ILE A 40 6.40 5.13 -7.89
N ARG A 41 7.58 5.52 -7.42
CA ARG A 41 7.81 6.85 -6.83
C ARG A 41 7.50 7.98 -7.81
N ASN A 42 7.92 7.85 -9.07
CA ASN A 42 7.61 8.84 -10.09
C ASN A 42 6.10 8.92 -10.32
N TRP A 43 5.41 7.78 -10.42
CA TRP A 43 3.95 7.78 -10.54
C TRP A 43 3.22 8.45 -9.36
N VAL A 44 3.76 8.33 -8.15
CA VAL A 44 3.23 9.08 -6.98
C VAL A 44 3.45 10.58 -7.17
N ASN A 45 4.68 10.98 -7.54
CA ASN A 45 5.01 12.40 -7.74
C ASN A 45 4.21 13.03 -8.90
N ASP A 46 3.95 12.26 -9.94
CA ASP A 46 3.20 12.65 -11.14
C ASP A 46 1.67 12.62 -10.89
N GLY A 47 1.22 12.17 -9.70
CA GLY A 47 -0.20 12.08 -9.34
C GLY A 47 -0.97 10.94 -10.02
N ILE A 48 -0.26 10.00 -10.67
CA ILE A 48 -0.85 8.83 -11.34
C ILE A 48 -1.42 7.86 -10.31
N ILE A 49 -0.74 7.67 -9.18
CA ILE A 49 -1.20 6.83 -8.08
C ILE A 49 -1.23 7.63 -6.78
N ALA A 50 -2.34 7.55 -6.06
CA ALA A 50 -2.48 8.18 -4.77
C ALA A 50 -1.59 7.47 -3.73
N ALA A 51 -0.84 8.26 -2.95
CA ALA A 51 -0.06 7.76 -1.83
C ALA A 51 -0.14 8.73 -0.65
N THR A 52 -0.09 8.17 0.56
CA THR A 52 0.03 8.90 1.81
C THR A 52 1.49 8.94 2.22
N ARG A 53 2.02 10.13 2.51
CA ARG A 53 3.35 10.29 3.10
C ARG A 53 3.25 10.13 4.61
N PHE A 54 3.97 9.17 5.17
CA PHE A 54 4.02 8.91 6.60
C PHE A 54 5.07 9.81 7.29
N PRO A 55 4.98 10.03 8.62
CA PRO A 55 5.92 10.86 9.37
C PRO A 55 7.39 10.44 9.26
N ASN A 56 7.65 9.16 8.97
CA ASN A 56 8.99 8.63 8.70
C ASN A 56 9.53 9.00 7.30
N GLY A 57 8.80 9.81 6.52
CA GLY A 57 9.17 10.24 5.18
C GLY A 57 8.89 9.21 4.08
N LEU A 58 8.37 8.03 4.41
CA LEU A 58 8.05 6.99 3.43
C LEU A 58 6.64 7.19 2.85
N TYR A 59 6.47 6.81 1.60
CA TYR A 59 5.17 6.75 0.95
C TYR A 59 4.54 5.38 1.17
N LYS A 60 3.25 5.38 1.48
CA LYS A 60 2.41 4.19 1.45
C LYS A 60 1.21 4.40 0.55
N ILE A 61 0.84 3.37 -0.18
CA ILE A 61 -0.26 3.34 -1.15
C ILE A 61 -1.36 2.46 -0.56
N ARG A 62 -2.61 2.89 -0.57
CA ARG A 62 -3.72 2.01 -0.20
C ARG A 62 -3.93 0.96 -1.28
N LYS A 63 -4.21 -0.29 -0.89
CA LYS A 63 -4.49 -1.38 -1.83
C LYS A 63 -5.61 -1.00 -2.81
N SER A 64 -6.68 -0.37 -2.31
CA SER A 64 -7.80 0.10 -3.12
C SER A 64 -7.42 1.15 -4.17
N ASP A 65 -6.43 2.01 -3.91
CA ASP A 65 -5.97 3.00 -4.88
C ASP A 65 -5.11 2.36 -5.98
N LEU A 66 -4.32 1.34 -5.62
CA LEU A 66 -3.63 0.50 -6.59
C LEU A 66 -4.62 -0.26 -7.47
N GLU A 67 -5.68 -0.83 -6.88
CA GLU A 67 -6.76 -1.51 -7.61
C GLU A 67 -7.48 -0.57 -8.59
N LYS A 68 -7.78 0.67 -8.18
CA LYS A 68 -8.36 1.68 -9.08
C LYS A 68 -7.44 1.95 -10.27
N LEU A 69 -6.14 2.13 -10.04
CA LEU A 69 -5.17 2.33 -11.12
C LEU A 69 -5.18 1.17 -12.11
N LEU A 70 -5.17 -0.07 -11.61
CA LEU A 70 -5.21 -1.29 -12.41
C LEU A 70 -6.57 -1.50 -13.11
N SER A 71 -7.67 -0.97 -12.56
CA SER A 71 -8.99 -1.06 -13.19
C SER A 71 -9.12 -0.10 -14.39
N VAL A 72 -8.44 1.05 -14.34
CA VAL A 72 -8.49 2.09 -15.38
C VAL A 72 -7.48 1.79 -16.50
N SER A 73 -6.29 1.33 -16.13
CA SER A 73 -5.30 0.83 -17.08
C SER A 73 -5.73 -0.56 -17.51
N ARG A 74 -6.09 -0.79 -18.78
CA ARG A 74 -6.43 -2.13 -19.32
C ARG A 74 -5.23 -3.10 -19.28
N MET A 75 -4.66 -3.39 -18.12
CA MET A 75 -3.76 -4.51 -17.89
C MET A 75 -4.65 -5.75 -17.84
N ARG A 76 -4.49 -6.64 -18.82
CA ARG A 76 -5.36 -7.80 -19.06
C ARG A 76 -5.48 -8.79 -17.87
N ASP A 77 -4.63 -8.68 -16.85
CA ASP A 77 -4.45 -9.71 -15.81
C ASP A 77 -4.62 -9.17 -14.37
N ASN A 78 -5.67 -8.38 -14.14
CA ASN A 78 -5.91 -7.68 -12.85
C ASN A 78 -6.01 -8.59 -11.62
N LYS A 79 -6.42 -9.85 -11.77
CA LYS A 79 -6.55 -10.79 -10.63
C LYS A 79 -5.20 -11.38 -10.20
N GLU A 80 -4.33 -11.72 -11.15
CA GLU A 80 -3.04 -12.36 -10.86
C GLU A 80 -2.09 -11.41 -10.11
N ILE A 81 -2.10 -10.12 -10.48
CA ILE A 81 -1.28 -9.10 -9.83
C ILE A 81 -1.72 -8.89 -8.38
N LEU A 82 -3.03 -8.84 -8.11
CA LEU A 82 -3.57 -8.64 -6.76
C LEU A 82 -3.33 -9.84 -5.84
N ASP A 83 -3.39 -11.05 -6.38
CA ASP A 83 -3.02 -12.27 -5.64
C ASP A 83 -1.52 -12.28 -5.30
N ARG A 84 -0.66 -11.84 -6.23
CA ARG A 84 0.79 -11.68 -5.95
C ARG A 84 1.07 -10.64 -4.86
N VAL A 85 0.39 -9.48 -4.88
CA VAL A 85 0.50 -8.48 -3.79
C VAL A 85 0.13 -9.10 -2.46
N SER A 86 -1.00 -9.80 -2.41
CA SER A 86 -1.57 -10.34 -1.17
C SER A 86 -0.70 -11.46 -0.58
N ASN A 87 0.01 -12.22 -1.42
CA ASN A 87 0.93 -13.28 -0.98
C ASN A 87 2.33 -12.78 -0.57
N LEU A 88 2.70 -11.54 -0.91
CA LEU A 88 3.98 -10.93 -0.50
C LEU A 88 3.97 -10.38 0.93
N GLU A 89 2.78 -10.26 1.54
CA GLU A 89 2.60 -9.84 2.94
C GLU A 89 2.84 -10.99 3.95
N GLY A 90 3.19 -12.19 3.48
CA GLY A 90 3.38 -13.39 4.33
C GLY A 90 4.75 -13.58 4.97
N ASP A 91 5.70 -12.64 4.79
CA ASP A 91 7.11 -12.78 5.18
C ASP A 91 7.59 -11.70 6.20
N LEU A 92 6.67 -11.03 6.89
CA LEU A 92 7.00 -10.01 7.92
C LEU A 92 6.40 -10.33 9.29
#